data_AF-A0A8T7AB62-F1
#
_entry.id   AF-A0A8T7AB62-F1
#
_cell.length_a   1.000
_cell.length_b   1.000
_cell.length_c   1.000
_cell.angle_alpha   90.00
_cell.angle_beta   90.00
_cell.angle_gamma   90.00
#
_symmetry.space_group_name_H-M   'P 1'
#
loop_
_entity.id
_entity.type
_entity.pdbx_description
1 polymer ?
#
loop_
_entity_poly.entity_id
_entity_poly.type
_entity_poly.pdbx_seq_one_letter_code
_entity_poly.pdbx_strand_id
1 'polypeptide(L)'
;GSVAGLLLLVFYVSGVLATTLFGENFPQWFGSLGESMYSLFQIMTLESWSMGIVRPVMEVQPNAWIFFIPFITVTTFTVLNLFIGIVVDAMATVKEHEQEELHSDHLDIETMIGELHKEVRALRKELSRID
;
A
#
# COMPACT_ATOMS: atom_id res chain seq x y z
N GLY A 1 -1.70 -3.45 7.70
CA GLY A 1 -0.93 -4.21 8.70
C GLY A 1 -0.49 -5.59 8.22
N SER A 2 -1.42 -6.47 7.86
CA SER A 2 -1.15 -7.88 7.51
C SER A 2 -0.19 -8.09 6.33
N VAL A 3 -0.31 -7.29 5.27
CA VAL A 3 0.54 -7.41 4.06
C VAL A 3 2.00 -7.05 4.35
N ALA A 4 2.27 -6.02 5.14
CA ALA A 4 3.62 -5.64 5.54
C ALA A 4 4.27 -6.74 6.41
N GLY A 5 3.50 -7.36 7.31
CA GLY A 5 3.97 -8.51 8.09
C GLY A 5 4.29 -9.72 7.21
N LEU A 6 3.46 -10.01 6.20
CA LEU A 6 3.72 -11.06 5.23
C LEU A 6 4.99 -10.79 4.43
N LEU A 7 5.21 -9.55 3.97
CA LEU A 7 6.42 -9.16 3.25
C LEU A 7 7.66 -9.41 4.11
N LEU A 8 7.66 -8.97 5.37
CA LEU A 8 8.78 -9.20 6.30
C LEU A 8 9.04 -10.69 6.53
N LEU A 9 8.00 -11.50 6.66
CA LEU A 9 8.12 -12.94 6.84
C LEU A 9 8.71 -13.62 5.61
N VAL A 10 8.19 -13.33 4.41
CA VAL A 10 8.73 -13.84 3.15
C VAL A 10 10.19 -13.44 3.00
N PHE A 11 10.51 -12.17 3.29
CA PHE A 11 11.85 -11.64 3.16
C PHE A 11 12.84 -12.31 4.12
N TYR A 12 12.46 -12.53 5.39
CA TYR A 12 13.28 -13.23 6.37
C TYR A 12 13.52 -14.70 6.00
N VAL A 13 12.46 -15.43 5.61
CA VAL A 13 12.56 -16.84 5.19
C VAL A 13 13.44 -16.96 3.95
N SER A 14 13.25 -16.10 2.95
CA SER A 14 14.12 -16.04 1.77
C SER A 14 15.56 -15.69 2.12
N GLY A 15 15.79 -14.81 3.10
CA GLY A 15 17.13 -14.49 3.62
C GLY A 15 17.85 -15.71 4.16
N VAL A 16 17.21 -16.46 5.06
CA VAL A 16 17.77 -17.71 5.61
C VAL A 16 18.02 -18.73 4.49
N LEU A 17 17.06 -18.92 3.59
CA LEU A 17 17.22 -19.84 2.46
C LEU A 17 18.40 -19.45 1.56
N ALA A 18 18.52 -18.17 1.19
CA ALA A 18 19.62 -17.68 0.36
C ALA A 18 20.98 -17.91 1.03
N THR A 19 21.09 -17.65 2.34
CA THR A 19 22.32 -17.94 3.10
C THR A 19 22.67 -19.43 3.02
N THR A 20 21.69 -20.30 3.22
CA THR A 20 21.93 -21.76 3.22
C THR A 20 22.20 -22.34 1.84
N LEU A 21 21.59 -21.79 0.78
CA LEU A 21 21.68 -22.34 -0.58
C LEU A 21 22.89 -21.82 -1.35
N PHE A 22 23.25 -20.55 -1.15
CA PHE A 22 24.23 -19.84 -1.97
C PHE A 22 25.45 -19.35 -1.18
N GLY A 23 25.41 -19.33 0.14
CA GLY A 23 26.44 -18.69 0.98
C GLY A 23 27.83 -19.29 0.87
N GLU A 24 27.95 -20.61 0.64
CA GLU A 24 29.25 -21.26 0.46
C GLU A 24 29.96 -20.83 -0.84
N ASN A 25 29.21 -20.72 -1.93
CA ASN A 25 29.76 -20.40 -3.26
C ASN A 25 29.84 -18.89 -3.52
N PHE A 26 29.00 -18.10 -2.85
CA PHE A 26 28.84 -16.66 -3.08
C PHE A 26 28.82 -15.89 -1.75
N PRO A 27 29.90 -15.95 -0.95
CA PRO A 27 29.93 -15.36 0.39
C PRO A 27 29.72 -13.85 0.38
N GLN A 28 30.16 -13.14 -0.67
CA GLN A 28 29.97 -11.68 -0.78
C GLN A 28 28.50 -11.23 -0.88
N TRP A 29 27.60 -12.13 -1.31
CA TRP A 29 26.17 -11.84 -1.45
C TRP A 29 25.33 -12.60 -0.43
N PHE A 30 25.75 -13.80 -0.05
CA PHE A 30 24.93 -14.71 0.73
C PHE A 30 25.67 -15.37 1.90
N GLY A 31 26.89 -14.93 2.26
CA GLY A 31 27.72 -15.57 3.28
C GLY A 31 27.13 -15.53 4.69
N SER A 32 26.38 -14.48 4.99
CA SER A 32 25.65 -14.28 6.23
C SER A 32 24.20 -13.90 5.95
N LEU A 33 23.37 -13.95 6.99
CA LEU A 33 21.98 -13.49 6.92
C LEU A 33 21.92 -12.01 6.52
N GLY A 34 22.80 -11.16 7.05
CA GLY A 34 22.82 -9.74 6.73
C GLY A 34 23.14 -9.46 5.26
N GLU A 35 24.16 -10.13 4.72
CA GLU A 35 24.53 -10.04 3.29
C GLU A 35 23.38 -10.53 2.41
N SER A 36 22.78 -11.67 2.77
CA SER A 36 21.64 -12.23 2.04
C SER A 36 20.46 -11.26 2.03
N MET A 37 20.14 -10.64 3.16
CA MET A 37 19.05 -9.66 3.27
C MET A 37 19.33 -8.41 2.42
N TYR A 38 20.59 -7.95 2.38
CA TYR A 38 20.99 -6.83 1.53
C TYR A 38 20.87 -7.17 0.04
N SER A 39 21.41 -8.31 -0.40
CA SER A 39 21.32 -8.75 -1.80
C SER A 39 19.87 -9.03 -2.22
N LEU A 40 19.04 -9.62 -1.36
CA LEU A 40 17.62 -9.82 -1.63
C LEU A 40 16.85 -8.50 -1.70
N PHE A 41 17.26 -7.47 -0.95
CA PHE A 41 16.68 -6.13 -1.06
C PHE A 41 17.00 -5.52 -2.43
N GLN A 42 18.27 -5.60 -2.85
CA GLN A 42 18.70 -5.18 -4.18
C GLN A 42 17.91 -5.90 -5.27
N ILE A 43 17.79 -7.23 -5.19
CA ILE A 43 17.00 -8.03 -6.13
C ILE A 43 15.52 -7.61 -6.12
N MET A 44 14.92 -7.36 -4.96
CA MET A 44 13.54 -6.90 -4.84
C MET A 44 13.32 -5.55 -5.55
N THR A 45 14.31 -4.66 -5.54
CA THR A 45 14.27 -3.39 -6.29
C THR A 45 14.55 -3.54 -7.78
N LEU A 46 14.79 -4.77 -8.26
CA LEU A 46 15.16 -5.12 -9.63
C LEU A 46 16.48 -4.47 -10.09
N GLU A 47 17.29 -3.99 -9.16
CA GLU A 47 18.58 -3.36 -9.46
C GLU A 47 19.60 -4.47 -9.76
N SER A 48 20.11 -4.49 -11.00
CA SER A 48 21.13 -5.44 -11.48
C SER A 48 20.88 -6.92 -11.13
N TRP A 49 19.62 -7.32 -10.85
CA TRP A 49 19.32 -8.62 -10.25
C TRP A 49 19.76 -9.79 -11.13
N SER A 50 19.59 -9.70 -12.45
CA SER A 50 19.94 -10.78 -13.39
C SER A 50 21.44 -10.79 -13.70
N MET A 51 21.96 -9.74 -14.33
CA MET A 51 23.36 -9.69 -14.77
C MET A 51 24.35 -9.60 -13.61
N GLY A 52 23.98 -8.92 -12.52
CA GLY A 52 24.85 -8.67 -11.37
C GLY A 52 24.87 -9.80 -10.35
N ILE A 53 23.77 -10.56 -10.20
CA ILE A 53 23.66 -11.61 -9.17
C ILE A 53 23.24 -12.96 -9.77
N VAL A 54 22.03 -13.07 -10.33
CA VAL A 54 21.45 -14.39 -10.66
C VAL A 54 22.20 -15.14 -11.76
N ARG A 55 22.71 -14.45 -12.79
CA ARG A 55 23.50 -15.09 -13.85
C ARG A 55 24.83 -15.65 -13.33
N PRO A 56 25.67 -14.88 -12.61
CA PRO A 56 26.82 -15.44 -11.92
C PRO A 56 26.48 -16.63 -11.02
N VAL A 57 25.36 -16.58 -10.29
CA VAL A 57 24.90 -17.71 -9.47
C VAL A 57 24.54 -18.93 -10.33
N MET A 58 23.90 -18.73 -11.49
CA MET A 58 23.54 -19.82 -12.40
C MET A 58 24.73 -20.51 -13.07
N GLU A 59 25.89 -19.86 -13.17
CA GLU A 59 27.12 -20.52 -13.67
C GLU A 59 27.57 -21.65 -12.74
N VAL A 60 27.27 -21.56 -11.43
CA VAL A 60 27.58 -22.59 -10.43
C VAL A 60 26.36 -23.47 -10.13
N GLN A 61 25.17 -22.88 -10.07
CA GLN A 61 23.89 -23.56 -9.83
C GLN A 61 22.87 -23.22 -10.93
N PRO A 62 22.84 -23.97 -12.04
CA PRO A 62 21.99 -23.67 -13.21
C PRO A 62 20.50 -23.49 -12.89
N ASN A 63 20.00 -24.11 -11.82
CA ASN A 63 18.60 -24.05 -11.41
C ASN A 63 18.30 -22.94 -10.39
N ALA A 64 19.24 -22.04 -10.10
CA ALA A 64 19.05 -20.97 -9.12
C ALA A 64 17.88 -20.02 -9.44
N TRP A 65 17.50 -19.91 -10.72
CA TRP A 65 16.32 -19.15 -11.15
C TRP A 65 15.02 -19.60 -10.48
N ILE A 66 14.91 -20.87 -10.06
CA ILE A 66 13.74 -21.41 -9.34
C ILE A 66 13.55 -20.73 -7.98
N PHE A 67 14.62 -20.20 -7.38
CA PHE A 67 14.52 -19.41 -6.16
C PHE A 67 14.23 -17.94 -6.47
N PHE A 68 15.02 -17.33 -7.37
CA PHE A 68 14.97 -15.88 -7.59
C PHE A 68 13.73 -15.40 -8.33
N ILE A 69 13.24 -16.14 -9.34
CA ILE A 69 12.08 -15.71 -10.14
C ILE A 69 10.78 -15.69 -9.28
N PRO A 70 10.46 -16.74 -8.50
CA PRO A 70 9.32 -16.68 -7.58
C PRO A 70 9.50 -15.62 -6.50
N PHE A 71 10.71 -15.46 -5.93
CA PHE A 71 10.99 -14.40 -4.97
C PHE A 71 10.64 -13.03 -5.54
N ILE A 72 11.18 -12.68 -6.71
CA ILE A 72 10.91 -11.41 -7.40
C ILE A 72 9.42 -11.21 -7.64
N THR A 73 8.74 -12.24 -8.14
CA THR A 73 7.31 -12.17 -8.45
C THR A 73 6.48 -11.87 -7.19
N VAL A 74 6.74 -12.62 -6.11
CA VAL A 74 6.02 -12.47 -4.83
C VAL A 74 6.32 -11.13 -4.19
N THR A 75 7.58 -10.70 -4.10
CA THR A 75 7.95 -9.46 -3.43
C THR A 75 7.46 -8.24 -4.22
N THR A 76 7.62 -8.23 -5.54
CA THR A 76 7.14 -7.12 -6.38
C THR A 76 5.63 -6.98 -6.28
N PHE A 77 4.88 -8.10 -6.38
CA PHE A 77 3.44 -8.09 -6.22
C PHE A 77 3.00 -7.62 -4.83
N THR A 78 3.68 -8.08 -3.78
CA THR A 78 3.37 -7.70 -2.40
C THR A 78 3.62 -6.21 -2.15
N VAL A 79 4.74 -5.67 -2.67
CA VAL A 79 5.07 -4.24 -2.57
C VAL A 79 4.04 -3.39 -3.33
N LEU A 80 3.62 -3.81 -4.53
CA LEU A 80 2.57 -3.13 -5.28
C LEU A 80 1.24 -3.13 -4.50
N ASN A 81 0.84 -4.27 -3.94
CA ASN A 81 -0.38 -4.37 -3.14
C ASN A 81 -0.32 -3.52 -1.87
N LEU A 82 0.85 -3.42 -1.23
CA LEU A 82 1.05 -2.54 -0.09
C LEU A 82 0.87 -1.08 -0.51
N PHE A 83 1.46 -0.67 -1.63
CA PHE A 83 1.34 0.69 -2.14
C PHE A 83 -0.11 1.04 -2.52
N ILE A 84 -0.79 0.15 -3.26
CA ILE A 84 -2.21 0.30 -3.60
C ILE A 84 -3.05 0.41 -2.33
N GLY A 85 -2.80 -0.45 -1.34
CA GLY A 85 -3.52 -0.41 -0.06
C GLY A 85 -3.38 0.93 0.64
N ILE A 86 -2.17 1.48 0.71
CA ILE A 86 -1.90 2.79 1.33
C ILE A 86 -2.57 3.93 0.55
N VAL A 87 -2.49 3.92 -0.79
CA VAL A 87 -3.11 4.95 -1.64
C VAL A 87 -4.63 4.90 -1.53
N VAL A 88 -5.23 3.70 -1.55
CA VAL A 88 -6.68 3.53 -1.42
C VAL A 88 -7.17 4.00 -0.06
N ASP A 89 -6.46 3.67 1.03
CA ASP A 89 -6.78 4.12 2.39
C ASP A 89 -6.72 5.66 2.53
N ALA A 90 -5.70 6.27 1.93
CA ALA A 90 -5.57 7.73 1.87
C ALA A 90 -6.72 8.38 1.08
N MET A 91 -7.08 7.82 -0.09
CA MET A 91 -8.19 8.32 -0.90
C MET A 91 -9.55 8.11 -0.23
N ALA A 92 -9.74 7.02 0.50
CA ALA A 92 -10.96 6.75 1.26
C ALA A 92 -11.17 7.79 2.36
N THR A 93 -10.13 8.08 3.15
CA THR A 93 -10.17 9.12 4.20
C THR A 93 -10.56 10.49 3.65
N VAL A 94 -10.00 10.90 2.50
CA VAL A 94 -10.36 12.19 1.86
C VAL A 94 -11.82 12.20 1.43
N LYS A 95 -12.30 11.10 0.83
CA LYS A 95 -13.68 10.98 0.36
C LYS A 95 -14.69 10.93 1.50
N GLU A 96 -14.33 10.33 2.63
CA GLU A 96 -15.16 10.33 3.85
C GLU A 96 -15.36 11.76 4.37
N HIS A 97 -14.29 12.55 4.45
CA HIS A 97 -14.39 13.97 4.84
C HIS A 97 -15.24 14.79 3.86
N GLU A 98 -15.04 14.62 2.54
CA GLU A 98 -15.87 15.30 1.53
C GLU A 98 -17.36 14.92 1.64
N GLN A 99 -17.66 13.65 1.95
CA GLN A 99 -19.04 13.19 2.15
C GLN A 99 -19.68 13.76 3.43
N GLU A 100 -18.92 13.85 4.52
CA GLU A 100 -19.38 14.45 5.76
C GLU A 100 -19.66 15.95 5.60
N GLU A 101 -18.78 16.70 4.91
CA GLU A 101 -19.01 18.11 4.60
C GLU A 101 -20.26 18.31 3.74
N LEU A 102 -20.42 17.53 2.66
CA LEU A 102 -21.61 17.61 1.81
C LEU A 102 -22.91 17.27 2.57
N HIS A 103 -22.85 16.32 3.50
CA HIS A 103 -24.01 15.96 4.31
C HIS A 103 -24.35 17.05 5.33
N SER A 104 -23.34 17.66 5.96
CA SER A 104 -23.49 18.81 6.85
C SER A 104 -24.11 20.00 6.13
N ASP A 105 -23.59 20.37 4.96
CA ASP A 105 -24.12 21.46 4.14
C ASP A 105 -25.59 21.20 3.76
N HIS A 106 -25.94 19.95 3.45
CA HIS A 106 -27.33 19.61 3.12
C HIS A 106 -28.28 19.78 4.31
N LEU A 107 -27.86 19.35 5.51
CA LEU A 107 -28.64 19.52 6.75
C LEU A 107 -28.82 21.00 7.11
N ASP A 108 -27.78 21.81 6.92
CA ASP A 108 -27.83 23.26 7.15
C ASP A 108 -28.79 23.94 6.17
N ILE A 109 -28.77 23.55 4.89
CA ILE A 109 -29.71 24.04 3.87
C ILE A 109 -31.16 23.67 4.23
N GLU A 110 -31.43 22.43 4.61
CA GLU A 110 -32.80 22.02 5.01
C GLU A 110 -33.30 22.82 6.22
N THR A 111 -32.42 23.07 7.20
CA THR A 111 -32.72 23.86 8.39
C THR A 111 -33.03 25.31 8.01
N MET A 112 -32.19 25.95 7.20
CA MET A 112 -32.41 27.33 6.71
C MET A 112 -33.71 27.46 5.92
N ILE A 113 -34.03 26.50 5.04
CA ILE A 113 -35.29 26.48 4.29
C ILE A 113 -36.48 26.37 5.25
N GLY A 114 -36.37 25.54 6.29
CA GLY A 114 -37.40 25.38 7.31
C GLY A 114 -37.68 26.67 8.10
N GLU A 115 -36.63 27.41 8.46
CA GLU A 115 -36.74 28.70 9.14
C GLU A 115 -37.36 29.78 8.25
N LEU A 116 -36.89 29.90 7.00
CA LEU A 116 -37.45 30.84 6.03
C LEU A 116 -38.95 30.59 5.79
N HIS A 117 -39.37 29.33 5.70
CA HIS A 117 -40.79 28.97 5.57
C HIS A 117 -41.64 29.35 6.80
N LYS A 118 -41.05 29.38 8.00
CA LYS A 118 -41.74 29.86 9.21
C LYS A 118 -41.90 31.38 9.17
N GLU A 119 -40.85 32.10 8.78
CA GLU A 119 -40.84 33.57 8.72
C GLU A 119 -41.81 34.10 7.67
N VAL A 120 -41.84 33.51 6.47
CA VAL A 120 -42.83 33.83 5.43
C VAL A 120 -44.27 33.61 5.92
N ARG A 121 -44.52 32.55 6.69
CA ARG A 121 -45.84 32.29 7.29
C ARG A 121 -46.21 33.32 8.36
N ALA A 122 -45.26 33.75 9.18
CA ALA A 122 -45.47 34.79 10.18
C ALA A 122 -45.82 36.14 9.54
N LEU A 123 -45.05 36.57 8.54
CA LEU A 123 -45.29 37.80 7.80
C LEU A 123 -46.65 37.80 7.09
N ARG A 124 -47.04 36.69 6.45
CA ARG A 124 -48.38 36.54 5.85
C ARG A 124 -49.50 36.69 6.88
N LYS A 125 -49.30 36.16 8.08
CA LYS A 125 -50.27 36.27 9.18
C LYS A 125 -50.37 37.69 9.73
N GLU A 126 -49.26 38.43 9.80
CA GLU A 126 -49.26 39.84 10.19
C GLU A 126 -49.96 40.73 9.15
N LEU A 127 -49.66 40.55 7.87
CA LEU A 127 -50.36 41.26 6.78
C LEU A 127 -51.87 41.03 6.83
N SER A 128 -52.31 39.78 7.06
CA SER A 128 -53.75 39.45 7.19
C SER A 128 -54.44 40.04 8.43
N ARG A 129 -53.69 40.65 9.35
CA ARG A 129 -54.22 41.38 10.52
C ARG A 129 -54.30 42.89 10.29
N ILE A 130 -53.65 43.40 9.25
CA ILE A 130 -53.57 44.83 8.94
C ILE A 130 -54.67 45.22 7.92
N ASP A 131 -55.13 44.26 7.10
CA ASP A 131 -56.36 44.36 6.30
C ASP A 131 -57.62 44.03 7.13
#